data_AF-A0A670ITQ2-F1
#
_entry.id   AF-A0A670ITQ2-F1
#
_cell.length_a   1.000
_cell.length_b   1.000
_cell.length_c   1.000
_cell.angle_alpha   90.00
_cell.angle_beta   90.00
_cell.angle_gamma   90.00
#
_symmetry.space_group_name_H-M   'P 1'
#
loop_
_entity.id
_entity.type
_entity.pdbx_description
1 polymer ?
#
loop_
_entity_poly.entity_id
_entity_poly.type
_entity_poly.pdbx_seq_one_letter_code
_entity_poly.pdbx_strand_id
1 'polypeptide(L)'
;MSHLLCPNSCIRMTSLKVPVIDVQNDNFKELWPSMLLAIKTSSFIAIDTELSGLGTRKSLLNQCIEERYKSVCSAARTRSILSLGIACFKHLPDKSENTYLSQIYNLTLLCMEDYIIEPQSVQFLVQHGFDFNKQYSQGIPYHRGNDKGNENHSQTVRTFFLELIRAKKPLILHNGLIDLVFLYQCFYAHLPDNLGTFTADLSEMFPAGIYDTKYASEFEARFVASYLEYAYKKCKRENYRLKNSEKQHLSIEFCNYPDSIASYIDYRFCSLSDASQSGLDPANKVTICQTFSAYGWCPDGLKCSQSHNIDLIINEDENHKEDKRKKRKQKWKHRKNFVEPAKEPVLRSPEKEGEVACNMEDGPPSKQSCLSNMVAPTVDSAGTETVSSNEESSMDVERELGSDTATDTKMDEEQASATDNEGITLSPSKDGPQQRAAGTEGSGPEVQIECASVVTALSGTQNPVAPVPGCSEGGIHRAGFDAFMTGYIIAYVHMLKNDEHKDSSEGPWLPDCHNKVYLSGKSVPLQIVKSLFSKSSKAHSQKMKLAWASK
;
A
#
# COMPACT_ATOMS: atom_id res chain seq x y z
N MET A 1 -24.35 45.71 32.71
CA MET A 1 -24.78 45.56 31.29
C MET A 1 -23.53 45.46 30.41
N SER A 2 -23.64 44.77 29.27
CA SER A 2 -22.67 44.75 28.13
C SER A 2 -21.18 44.55 28.50
N HIS A 3 -20.65 43.33 28.48
CA HIS A 3 -20.20 42.61 27.28
C HIS A 3 -19.37 43.44 26.29
N LEU A 4 -18.08 43.13 26.20
CA LEU A 4 -17.31 43.15 24.97
C LEU A 4 -16.62 41.79 24.82
N LEU A 5 -17.24 40.92 24.02
CA LEU A 5 -16.67 39.64 23.60
C LEU A 5 -15.65 39.92 22.49
N CYS A 6 -14.43 39.39 22.62
CA CYS A 6 -13.50 39.28 21.50
C CYS A 6 -13.58 37.85 20.95
N PRO A 7 -14.07 37.62 19.72
CA PRO A 7 -14.15 36.29 19.12
C PRO A 7 -12.87 35.93 18.35
N ASN A 8 -12.69 34.62 18.13
CA ASN A 8 -11.75 34.00 17.18
C ASN A 8 -10.26 34.04 17.54
N SER A 9 -9.86 33.21 18.49
CA SER A 9 -8.50 32.66 18.54
C SER A 9 -8.29 31.66 17.38
N CYS A 10 -7.60 32.07 16.32
CA CYS A 10 -7.07 31.11 15.35
C CYS A 10 -6.10 30.14 16.05
N ILE A 11 -6.45 28.86 16.03
CA ILE A 11 -5.71 27.81 16.72
C ILE A 11 -4.45 27.48 15.92
N ARG A 12 -3.28 27.99 16.35
CA ARG A 12 -1.98 27.54 15.84
C ARG A 12 -1.77 26.07 16.20
N MET A 13 -2.07 25.17 15.27
CA MET A 13 -1.79 23.75 15.45
C MET A 13 -0.29 23.50 15.30
N THR A 14 0.34 22.93 16.34
CA THR A 14 1.75 22.54 16.30
C THR A 14 1.98 21.48 15.22
N SER A 15 2.74 21.82 14.18
CA SER A 15 3.09 20.88 13.11
C SER A 15 3.88 19.70 13.67
N LEU A 16 3.37 18.48 13.48
CA LEU A 16 4.10 17.26 13.78
C LEU A 16 5.07 16.99 12.63
N LYS A 17 6.37 17.00 12.94
CA LYS A 17 7.45 16.69 12.01
C LYS A 17 7.78 15.20 12.13
N VAL A 18 7.45 14.40 11.13
CA VAL A 18 7.64 12.94 11.14
C VAL A 18 8.95 12.60 10.44
N PRO A 19 9.95 12.02 11.13
CA PRO A 19 11.19 11.58 10.52
C PRO A 19 11.02 10.23 9.82
N VAL A 20 11.28 10.19 8.53
CA VAL A 20 11.34 8.96 7.70
C VAL A 20 12.80 8.72 7.32
N ILE A 21 13.37 7.58 7.71
CA ILE A 21 14.76 7.24 7.42
C ILE A 21 14.82 6.56 6.04
N ASP A 22 15.44 7.21 5.06
CA ASP A 22 15.71 6.66 3.73
C ASP A 22 16.81 5.59 3.81
N VAL A 23 16.45 4.35 3.49
CA VAL A 23 17.37 3.20 3.51
C VAL A 23 17.64 2.74 2.08
N GLN A 24 18.93 2.65 1.73
CA GLN A 24 19.46 2.48 0.38
C GLN A 24 20.67 1.55 0.42
N ASN A 25 21.15 1.07 -0.73
CA ASN A 25 22.22 0.06 -0.80
C ASN A 25 23.54 0.49 -0.13
N ASP A 26 23.84 1.80 -0.09
CA ASP A 26 25.03 2.36 0.55
C ASP A 26 24.93 2.40 2.09
N ASN A 27 23.76 2.72 2.66
CA ASN A 27 23.55 2.82 4.11
C ASN A 27 22.84 1.60 4.75
N PHE A 28 22.34 0.63 3.96
CA PHE A 28 21.55 -0.51 4.46
C PHE A 28 22.29 -1.33 5.52
N LYS A 29 23.59 -1.57 5.33
CA LYS A 29 24.43 -2.32 6.27
C LYS A 29 24.69 -1.57 7.58
N GLU A 30 24.78 -0.25 7.52
CA GLU A 30 24.96 0.63 8.68
C GLU A 30 23.68 0.70 9.51
N LEU A 31 22.53 0.89 8.85
CA LEU A 31 21.23 1.01 9.51
C LEU A 31 20.64 -0.32 9.98
N TRP A 32 21.15 -1.45 9.48
CA TRP A 32 20.69 -2.81 9.80
C TRP A 32 20.47 -3.09 11.30
N PRO A 33 21.41 -2.78 12.22
CA PRO A 33 21.22 -3.06 13.65
C PRO A 33 20.09 -2.22 14.27
N SER A 34 19.94 -0.97 13.83
CA SER A 34 18.86 -0.06 14.26
C SER A 34 17.49 -0.59 13.80
N MET A 35 17.39 -0.97 12.53
CA MET A 35 16.17 -1.55 11.95
C MET A 35 15.74 -2.84 12.65
N LEU A 36 16.69 -3.76 12.94
CA LEU A 36 16.38 -4.97 13.69
C LEU A 36 15.97 -4.70 15.14
N LEU A 37 16.58 -3.71 15.81
CA LEU A 37 16.20 -3.31 17.17
C LEU A 37 14.78 -2.71 17.20
N ALA A 38 14.45 -1.86 16.22
CA ALA A 38 13.11 -1.29 16.06
C ALA A 38 12.05 -2.38 15.89
N ILE A 39 12.26 -3.33 14.98
CA ILE A 39 11.39 -4.50 14.78
C ILE A 39 11.21 -5.29 16.08
N LYS A 40 12.30 -5.70 16.73
CA LYS A 40 12.26 -6.57 17.92
C LYS A 40 11.60 -5.90 19.13
N THR A 41 11.85 -4.60 19.34
CA THR A 41 11.33 -3.84 20.48
C THR A 41 9.96 -3.20 20.27
N SER A 42 9.42 -3.20 19.04
CA SER A 42 8.07 -2.72 18.74
C SER A 42 6.98 -3.51 19.47
N SER A 43 5.83 -2.87 19.67
CA SER A 43 4.57 -3.49 20.07
C SER A 43 3.81 -4.00 18.83
N PHE A 44 3.83 -3.24 17.73
CA PHE A 44 3.31 -3.64 16.42
C PHE A 44 4.13 -3.00 15.29
N ILE A 45 3.99 -3.53 14.06
CA ILE A 45 4.70 -3.06 12.87
C ILE A 45 3.70 -2.78 11.76
N ALA A 46 3.71 -1.57 11.21
CA ALA A 46 2.94 -1.21 10.02
C ALA A 46 3.82 -1.24 8.76
N ILE A 47 3.25 -1.70 7.65
CA ILE A 47 3.92 -1.82 6.34
C ILE A 47 3.04 -1.23 5.24
N ASP A 48 3.67 -0.63 4.24
CA ASP A 48 3.09 -0.17 2.98
C ASP A 48 4.12 -0.36 1.83
N THR A 49 3.67 -0.46 0.56
CA THR A 49 4.56 -0.73 -0.59
C THR A 49 4.26 0.13 -1.82
N GLU A 50 5.32 0.70 -2.43
CA GLU A 50 5.24 1.25 -3.79
C GLU A 50 5.52 0.15 -4.81
N LEU A 51 4.64 -0.02 -5.80
CA LEU A 51 4.67 -1.13 -6.76
C LEU A 51 4.85 -0.65 -8.20
N SER A 52 5.58 -1.42 -9.03
CA SER A 52 5.80 -1.10 -10.45
C SER A 52 4.54 -1.16 -11.32
N GLY A 53 3.47 -1.73 -10.77
CA GLY A 53 2.15 -1.86 -11.39
C GLY A 53 1.23 -2.68 -10.49
N LEU A 54 -0.08 -2.62 -10.75
CA LEU A 54 -1.10 -3.37 -10.00
C LEU A 54 -1.85 -4.39 -10.88
N GLY A 55 -1.74 -4.29 -12.21
CA GLY A 55 -2.56 -5.05 -13.14
C GLY A 55 -3.93 -4.40 -13.37
N THR A 56 -4.82 -5.11 -14.07
CA THR A 56 -6.07 -4.49 -14.54
C THR A 56 -7.09 -4.30 -13.40
N ARG A 57 -7.65 -3.08 -13.28
CA ARG A 57 -8.64 -2.71 -12.26
C ARG A 57 -9.85 -3.65 -12.21
N LYS A 58 -10.28 -4.19 -13.37
CA LYS A 58 -11.37 -5.17 -13.47
C LYS A 58 -11.06 -6.45 -12.67
N SER A 59 -9.83 -6.95 -12.78
CA SER A 59 -9.39 -8.17 -12.08
C SER A 59 -9.18 -7.95 -10.58
N LEU A 60 -8.64 -6.79 -10.19
CA LEU A 60 -8.47 -6.40 -8.78
C LEU A 60 -9.80 -6.27 -8.02
N LEU A 61 -10.87 -5.91 -8.73
CA LEU A 61 -12.22 -5.78 -8.16
C LEU A 61 -13.12 -7.01 -8.38
N ASN A 62 -12.59 -8.12 -8.91
CA ASN A 62 -13.36 -9.33 -9.22
C ASN A 62 -14.18 -9.83 -8.01
N GLN A 63 -15.43 -10.25 -8.24
CA GLN A 63 -16.33 -10.72 -7.19
C GLN A 63 -16.01 -12.13 -6.70
N CYS A 64 -15.39 -12.99 -7.51
CA CYS A 64 -14.74 -14.20 -6.99
C CYS A 64 -13.40 -13.82 -6.32
N ILE A 65 -13.16 -14.27 -5.09
CA ILE A 65 -11.93 -13.92 -4.33
C ILE A 65 -10.75 -14.74 -4.85
N GLU A 66 -11.00 -15.96 -5.31
CA GLU A 66 -10.03 -16.89 -5.86
C GLU A 66 -9.47 -16.37 -7.20
N GLU A 67 -10.33 -15.91 -8.11
CA GLU A 67 -9.91 -15.26 -9.37
C GLU A 67 -9.24 -13.90 -9.13
N ARG A 68 -9.69 -13.15 -8.12
CA ARG A 68 -8.98 -11.94 -7.67
C ARG A 68 -7.57 -12.28 -7.18
N TYR A 69 -7.43 -13.31 -6.34
CA TYR A 69 -6.15 -13.79 -5.82
C TYR A 69 -5.21 -14.24 -6.94
N LYS A 70 -5.68 -15.08 -7.87
CA LYS A 70 -4.90 -15.49 -9.07
C LYS A 70 -4.41 -14.28 -9.87
N SER A 71 -5.25 -13.27 -10.03
CA SER A 71 -4.91 -12.03 -10.75
C SER A 71 -3.82 -11.22 -10.02
N VAL A 72 -3.92 -11.05 -8.71
CA VAL A 72 -2.90 -10.38 -7.89
C VAL A 72 -1.60 -11.20 -7.88
N CYS A 73 -1.67 -12.54 -7.87
CA CYS A 73 -0.48 -13.40 -8.00
C CYS A 73 0.21 -13.23 -9.35
N SER A 74 -0.55 -13.16 -10.45
CA SER A 74 0.00 -12.88 -11.79
C SER A 74 0.70 -11.51 -11.84
N ALA A 75 0.11 -10.49 -11.21
CA ALA A 75 0.73 -9.18 -11.05
C ALA A 75 2.04 -9.29 -10.24
N ALA A 76 2.02 -9.85 -9.04
CA ALA A 76 3.18 -9.97 -8.15
C ALA A 76 4.33 -10.82 -8.72
N ARG A 77 4.02 -11.84 -9.55
CA ARG A 77 5.01 -12.68 -10.23
C ARG A 77 5.74 -11.95 -11.37
N THR A 78 5.19 -10.85 -11.89
CA THR A 78 5.70 -10.14 -13.08
C THR A 78 6.14 -8.70 -12.80
N ARG A 79 5.61 -8.05 -11.76
CA ARG A 79 5.94 -6.69 -11.32
C ARG A 79 6.95 -6.73 -10.16
N SER A 80 7.34 -5.57 -9.63
CA SER A 80 8.31 -5.44 -8.53
C SER A 80 7.81 -4.48 -7.44
N ILE A 81 8.39 -4.61 -6.25
CA ILE A 81 8.29 -3.62 -5.18
C ILE A 81 9.44 -2.63 -5.39
N LEU A 82 9.11 -1.35 -5.56
CA LEU A 82 10.05 -0.26 -5.80
C LEU A 82 10.51 0.39 -4.49
N SER A 83 9.62 0.43 -3.49
CA SER A 83 9.92 0.91 -2.14
C SER A 83 9.09 0.17 -1.10
N LEU A 84 9.69 -0.11 0.05
CA LEU A 84 9.07 -0.76 1.21
C LEU A 84 9.09 0.18 2.40
N GLY A 85 7.91 0.57 2.86
CA GLY A 85 7.71 1.38 4.06
C GLY A 85 7.53 0.51 5.29
N ILE A 86 8.21 0.86 6.37
CA ILE A 86 8.07 0.17 7.67
C ILE A 86 8.02 1.19 8.79
N ALA A 87 6.96 1.16 9.58
CA ALA A 87 6.82 1.96 10.80
C ALA A 87 6.67 1.03 12.01
N CYS A 88 7.69 1.03 12.87
CA CYS A 88 7.73 0.26 14.11
C CYS A 88 7.22 1.13 15.27
N PHE A 89 6.15 0.71 15.93
CA PHE A 89 5.56 1.43 17.07
C PHE A 89 5.80 0.67 18.36
N LYS A 90 6.59 1.24 19.27
CA LYS A 90 6.88 0.70 20.60
C LYS A 90 6.09 1.47 21.65
N HIS A 91 5.21 0.78 22.39
CA HIS A 91 4.50 1.36 23.53
C HIS A 91 5.49 1.78 24.64
N LEU A 92 5.23 2.92 25.28
CA LEU A 92 6.03 3.47 26.38
C LEU A 92 5.24 3.40 27.69
N PRO A 93 5.37 2.32 28.49
CA PRO A 93 4.58 2.13 29.72
C PRO A 93 4.92 3.15 30.82
N ASP A 94 6.11 3.76 30.80
CA ASP A 94 6.56 4.78 31.75
C ASP A 94 5.93 6.17 31.49
N LYS A 95 5.01 6.28 30.52
CA LYS A 95 4.32 7.52 30.10
C LYS A 95 2.81 7.33 30.18
N SER A 96 2.03 8.12 29.44
CA SER A 96 0.58 7.88 29.38
C SER A 96 0.29 6.56 28.64
N GLU A 97 -0.81 5.91 29.02
CA GLU A 97 -1.26 4.61 28.53
C GLU A 97 -1.30 4.47 26.99
N ASN A 98 -1.38 5.59 26.25
CA ASN A 98 -1.40 5.62 24.79
C ASN A 98 -0.21 6.42 24.20
N THR A 99 0.98 6.31 24.81
CA THR A 99 2.22 6.86 24.26
C THR A 99 3.01 5.79 23.50
N TYR A 100 3.41 6.10 22.26
CA TYR A 100 4.28 5.24 21.44
C TYR A 100 5.53 5.99 20.96
N LEU A 101 6.68 5.33 21.03
CA LEU A 101 7.87 5.67 20.27
C LEU A 101 7.75 5.05 18.87
N SER A 102 7.79 5.88 17.82
CA SER A 102 7.72 5.44 16.43
C SER A 102 9.08 5.59 15.73
N GLN A 103 9.48 4.57 14.98
CA GLN A 103 10.67 4.55 14.13
C GLN A 103 10.26 4.13 12.72
N ILE A 104 10.58 4.95 11.73
CA ILE A 104 10.03 4.86 10.37
C ILE A 104 11.17 4.77 9.37
N TYR A 105 11.11 3.78 8.50
CA TYR A 105 12.10 3.50 7.46
C TYR A 105 11.41 3.41 6.09
N ASN A 106 12.05 3.95 5.06
CA ASN A 106 11.66 3.79 3.67
C ASN A 106 12.81 3.13 2.90
N LEU A 107 12.71 1.83 2.66
CA LEU A 107 13.70 1.07 1.90
C LEU A 107 13.47 1.27 0.40
N THR A 108 14.40 1.89 -0.30
CA THR A 108 14.40 1.96 -1.77
C THR A 108 14.96 0.65 -2.32
N LEU A 109 14.22 -0.03 -3.20
CA LEU A 109 14.49 -1.41 -3.61
C LEU A 109 14.72 -1.54 -5.12
N LEU A 110 15.55 -2.50 -5.53
CA LEU A 110 15.79 -2.81 -6.94
C LEU A 110 15.66 -4.31 -7.19
N CYS A 111 14.71 -4.69 -8.06
CA CYS A 111 14.54 -6.08 -8.49
C CYS A 111 15.59 -6.41 -9.56
N MET A 112 16.41 -7.44 -9.32
CA MET A 112 17.52 -7.85 -10.19
C MET A 112 17.10 -8.87 -11.28
N GLU A 113 15.80 -8.93 -11.57
CA GLU A 113 15.17 -9.78 -12.57
C GLU A 113 14.22 -8.93 -13.40
N ASP A 114 14.03 -9.26 -14.69
CA ASP A 114 13.11 -8.55 -15.57
C ASP A 114 11.71 -8.38 -14.92
N TYR A 115 11.20 -7.15 -14.94
CA TYR A 115 9.90 -6.82 -14.37
C TYR A 115 9.11 -5.86 -15.25
N ILE A 116 7.78 -6.01 -15.23
CA ILE A 116 6.86 -5.16 -15.95
C ILE A 116 6.65 -3.86 -15.17
N ILE A 117 6.68 -2.75 -15.90
CA ILE A 117 6.35 -1.41 -15.41
C ILE A 117 5.03 -0.97 -16.07
N GLU A 118 4.09 -0.48 -15.28
CA GLU A 118 2.86 0.15 -15.77
C GLU A 118 3.04 1.67 -15.86
N PRO A 119 2.94 2.29 -17.06
CA PRO A 119 3.20 3.72 -17.23
C PRO A 119 2.33 4.62 -16.33
N GLN A 120 1.09 4.21 -16.07
CA GLN A 120 0.15 4.93 -15.20
C GLN A 120 0.59 4.91 -13.73
N SER A 121 1.11 3.77 -13.25
CA SER A 121 1.66 3.64 -11.89
C SER A 121 2.94 4.47 -11.73
N VAL A 122 3.86 4.41 -12.70
CA VAL A 122 5.09 5.22 -12.66
C VAL A 122 4.79 6.71 -12.78
N GLN A 123 3.85 7.12 -13.63
CA GLN A 123 3.43 8.52 -13.71
C GLN A 123 2.86 9.02 -12.38
N PHE A 124 2.04 8.21 -11.70
CA PHE A 124 1.53 8.51 -10.37
C PHE A 124 2.67 8.63 -9.33
N LEU A 125 3.63 7.70 -9.33
CA LEU A 125 4.78 7.72 -8.42
C LEU A 125 5.67 8.96 -8.63
N VAL A 126 5.98 9.32 -9.88
CA VAL A 126 6.73 10.54 -10.22
C VAL A 126 5.99 11.80 -9.77
N GLN A 127 4.66 11.85 -9.95
CA GLN A 127 3.84 12.98 -9.48
C GLN A 127 3.86 13.16 -7.96
N HIS A 128 4.13 12.10 -7.20
CA HIS A 128 4.29 12.14 -5.74
C HIS A 128 5.76 12.14 -5.28
N GLY A 129 6.70 12.41 -6.20
CA GLY A 129 8.11 12.64 -5.86
C GLY A 129 8.95 11.37 -5.68
N PHE A 130 8.52 10.22 -6.23
CA PHE A 130 9.36 9.04 -6.31
C PHE A 130 10.54 9.26 -7.26
N ASP A 131 11.76 9.07 -6.79
CA ASP A 131 12.98 9.23 -7.58
C ASP A 131 13.48 7.89 -8.15
N PHE A 132 13.16 7.65 -9.43
CA PHE A 132 13.62 6.49 -10.16
C PHE A 132 15.14 6.50 -10.43
N ASN A 133 15.78 7.66 -10.54
CA ASN A 133 17.24 7.72 -10.71
C ASN A 133 17.94 7.22 -9.44
N LYS A 134 17.46 7.67 -8.27
CA LYS A 134 17.88 7.16 -6.96
C LYS A 134 17.59 5.66 -6.80
N GLN A 135 16.44 5.18 -7.29
CA GLN A 135 16.12 3.75 -7.29
C GLN A 135 17.11 2.91 -8.12
N TYR A 136 17.38 3.27 -9.36
CA TYR A 136 18.27 2.50 -10.24
C TYR A 136 19.76 2.61 -9.85
N SER A 137 20.17 3.70 -9.19
CA SER A 137 21.56 3.91 -8.77
C SER A 137 21.87 3.40 -7.35
N GLN A 138 20.91 3.47 -6.42
CA GLN A 138 21.13 3.19 -4.99
C GLN A 138 20.09 2.22 -4.38
N GLY A 139 19.18 1.64 -5.17
CA GLY A 139 18.19 0.67 -4.68
C GLY A 139 18.83 -0.62 -4.16
N ILE A 140 18.32 -1.12 -3.03
CA ILE A 140 18.81 -2.35 -2.39
C ILE A 140 18.43 -3.55 -3.29
N PRO A 141 19.40 -4.36 -3.77
CA PRO A 141 19.14 -5.42 -4.73
C PRO A 141 18.39 -6.60 -4.08
N TYR A 142 17.40 -7.14 -4.79
CA TYR A 142 16.69 -8.36 -4.37
C TYR A 142 16.24 -9.22 -5.57
N HIS A 143 15.93 -10.48 -5.26
CA HIS A 143 15.40 -11.48 -6.21
C HIS A 143 14.07 -12.05 -5.70
N ARG A 144 13.16 -12.40 -6.61
CA ARG A 144 11.81 -12.89 -6.29
C ARG A 144 11.79 -14.41 -6.18
N GLY A 145 10.69 -14.95 -5.66
CA GLY A 145 10.44 -16.39 -5.59
C GLY A 145 11.16 -17.07 -4.43
N ASN A 146 11.58 -18.32 -4.66
CA ASN A 146 12.28 -19.14 -3.67
C ASN A 146 13.73 -18.67 -3.46
N ASP A 147 14.33 -19.06 -2.33
CA ASP A 147 15.73 -18.76 -2.06
C ASP A 147 16.64 -19.46 -3.08
N LYS A 148 17.55 -18.70 -3.69
CA LYS A 148 18.58 -19.24 -4.57
C LYS A 148 19.73 -19.69 -3.66
N GLY A 149 19.97 -21.00 -3.56
CA GLY A 149 20.72 -21.65 -2.46
C GLY A 149 22.17 -21.25 -2.18
N ASN A 150 22.67 -20.16 -2.78
CA ASN A 150 24.01 -19.59 -2.61
C ASN A 150 24.00 -18.23 -1.85
N GLU A 151 22.89 -17.85 -1.19
CA GLU A 151 22.78 -16.60 -0.43
C GLU A 151 23.60 -16.62 0.89
N ASN A 152 24.93 -16.54 0.78
CA ASN A 152 25.87 -16.37 1.90
C ASN A 152 25.82 -14.97 2.55
N HIS A 153 24.90 -14.09 2.12
CA HIS A 153 24.76 -12.74 2.64
C HIS A 153 23.76 -12.72 3.81
N SER A 154 24.25 -12.43 5.02
CA SER A 154 23.40 -12.35 6.22
C SER A 154 22.46 -11.13 6.24
N GLN A 155 22.75 -10.11 5.41
CA GLN A 155 22.05 -8.82 5.36
C GLN A 155 21.44 -8.59 3.97
N THR A 156 20.30 -9.23 3.69
CA THR A 156 19.49 -9.02 2.48
C THR A 156 18.07 -8.61 2.87
N VAL A 157 17.30 -8.05 1.93
CA VAL A 157 15.88 -7.73 2.17
C VAL A 157 15.07 -9.00 2.52
N ARG A 158 15.48 -10.16 1.98
CA ARG A 158 14.87 -11.46 2.31
C ARG A 158 15.16 -11.86 3.77
N THR A 159 16.41 -11.75 4.23
CA THR A 159 16.73 -12.03 5.66
C THR A 159 16.08 -11.01 6.59
N PHE A 160 15.93 -9.76 6.16
CA PHE A 160 15.22 -8.71 6.92
C PHE A 160 13.72 -9.01 7.08
N PHE A 161 13.05 -9.45 6.01
CA PHE A 161 11.65 -9.89 6.07
C PHE A 161 11.46 -11.14 6.96
N LEU A 162 12.45 -12.05 6.98
CA LEU A 162 12.45 -13.18 7.93
C LEU A 162 12.63 -12.73 9.39
N GLU A 163 13.43 -11.70 9.68
CA GLU A 163 13.52 -11.12 11.02
C GLU A 163 12.20 -10.45 11.47
N LEU A 164 11.46 -9.85 10.54
CA LEU A 164 10.13 -9.30 10.79
C LEU A 164 9.13 -10.40 11.19
N ILE A 165 9.13 -11.53 10.47
CA ILE A 165 8.34 -12.73 10.81
C ILE A 165 8.75 -13.30 12.18
N ARG A 166 10.07 -13.41 12.44
CA ARG A 166 10.61 -13.90 13.72
C ARG A 166 10.23 -13.05 14.93
N ALA A 167 10.02 -11.74 14.73
CA ALA A 167 9.63 -10.83 15.80
C ALA A 167 8.21 -11.08 16.32
N LYS A 168 7.36 -11.81 15.58
CA LYS A 168 6.00 -12.22 15.98
C LYS A 168 5.14 -11.06 16.49
N LYS A 169 5.24 -9.90 15.83
CA LYS A 169 4.46 -8.70 16.13
C LYS A 169 3.16 -8.69 15.32
N PRO A 170 2.09 -8.04 15.81
CA PRO A 170 0.95 -7.66 14.99
C PRO A 170 1.41 -6.92 13.74
N LEU A 171 0.98 -7.39 12.57
CA LEU A 171 1.31 -6.80 11.28
C LEU A 171 0.12 -5.94 10.81
N ILE A 172 0.37 -4.67 10.51
CA ILE A 172 -0.65 -3.69 10.17
C ILE A 172 -0.47 -3.22 8.73
N LEU A 173 -1.55 -3.24 7.94
CA LEU A 173 -1.56 -2.72 6.56
C LEU A 173 -2.80 -1.85 6.32
N HIS A 174 -2.93 -1.30 5.11
CA HIS A 174 -4.12 -0.58 4.64
C HIS A 174 -4.59 -1.15 3.31
N ASN A 175 -5.76 -1.82 3.25
CA ASN A 175 -6.21 -2.57 2.06
C ASN A 175 -5.19 -3.64 1.60
N GLY A 176 -4.52 -4.27 2.58
CA GLY A 176 -3.20 -4.88 2.43
C GLY A 176 -3.10 -6.22 1.69
N LEU A 177 -4.16 -6.67 1.00
CA LEU A 177 -4.12 -7.94 0.26
C LEU A 177 -3.04 -7.92 -0.83
N ILE A 178 -2.86 -6.80 -1.52
CA ILE A 178 -1.88 -6.69 -2.60
C ILE A 178 -0.47 -6.71 -2.02
N ASP A 179 -0.21 -5.91 -1.00
CA ASP A 179 1.06 -5.86 -0.27
C ASP A 179 1.46 -7.25 0.24
N LEU A 180 0.56 -7.97 0.92
CA LEU A 180 0.84 -9.32 1.42
C LEU A 180 1.25 -10.30 0.31
N VAL A 181 0.60 -10.24 -0.86
CA VAL A 181 0.93 -11.10 -2.01
C VAL A 181 2.28 -10.69 -2.64
N PHE A 182 2.55 -9.39 -2.76
CA PHE A 182 3.84 -8.89 -3.26
C PHE A 182 5.00 -9.17 -2.30
N LEU A 183 4.84 -8.94 -0.99
CA LEU A 183 5.81 -9.25 0.06
C LEU A 183 6.17 -10.74 0.05
N TYR A 184 5.16 -11.62 -0.04
CA TYR A 184 5.37 -13.05 -0.14
C TYR A 184 6.19 -13.41 -1.39
N GLN A 185 5.78 -12.95 -2.58
CA GLN A 185 6.45 -13.26 -3.84
C GLN A 185 7.86 -12.66 -3.94
N CYS A 186 8.10 -11.48 -3.36
CA CYS A 186 9.36 -10.78 -3.49
C CYS A 186 10.38 -11.21 -2.43
N PHE A 187 9.97 -11.43 -1.18
CA PHE A 187 10.91 -11.62 -0.07
C PHE A 187 10.81 -12.98 0.62
N TYR A 188 9.78 -13.78 0.34
CA TYR A 188 9.54 -15.04 1.03
C TYR A 188 9.71 -16.28 0.15
N ALA A 189 8.80 -16.54 -0.79
CA ALA A 189 8.79 -17.75 -1.60
C ALA A 189 7.93 -17.56 -2.87
N HIS A 190 7.91 -18.53 -3.78
CA HIS A 190 6.88 -18.54 -4.84
C HIS A 190 5.48 -18.66 -4.24
N LEU A 191 4.58 -17.78 -4.67
CA LEU A 191 3.19 -17.74 -4.23
C LEU A 191 2.47 -19.08 -4.46
N PRO A 192 1.73 -19.61 -3.46
CA PRO A 192 0.86 -20.76 -3.64
C PRO A 192 -0.25 -20.49 -4.67
N ASP A 193 -0.61 -21.48 -5.48
CA ASP A 193 -1.66 -21.31 -6.49
C ASP A 193 -3.08 -21.27 -5.89
N ASN A 194 -3.26 -21.79 -4.68
CA ASN A 194 -4.53 -21.79 -3.95
C ASN A 194 -4.54 -20.73 -2.84
N LEU A 195 -5.56 -19.88 -2.83
CA LEU A 195 -5.80 -18.86 -1.79
C LEU A 195 -5.79 -19.47 -0.38
N GLY A 196 -6.41 -20.65 -0.19
CA GLY A 196 -6.46 -21.33 1.10
C GLY A 196 -5.11 -21.84 1.62
N THR A 197 -4.11 -22.05 0.76
CA THR A 197 -2.73 -22.33 1.20
C THR A 197 -2.01 -21.03 1.55
N PHE A 198 -2.23 -19.95 0.78
CA PHE A 198 -1.68 -18.63 1.10
C PHE A 198 -2.20 -18.07 2.43
N THR A 199 -3.49 -18.18 2.75
CA THR A 199 -4.03 -17.76 4.05
C THR A 199 -3.53 -18.64 5.20
N ALA A 200 -3.30 -19.94 4.96
CA ALA A 200 -2.69 -20.83 5.94
C ALA A 200 -1.24 -20.42 6.23
N ASP A 201 -0.42 -20.21 5.19
CA ASP A 201 0.96 -19.75 5.30
C ASP A 201 1.02 -18.40 6.06
N LEU A 202 0.22 -17.39 5.65
CA LEU A 202 0.15 -16.10 6.33
C LEU A 202 -0.24 -16.21 7.82
N SER A 203 -1.21 -17.06 8.15
CA SER A 203 -1.66 -17.25 9.53
C SER A 203 -0.57 -17.87 10.43
N GLU A 204 0.34 -18.66 9.85
CA GLU A 204 1.51 -19.21 10.53
C GLU A 204 2.68 -18.21 10.55
N MET A 205 2.85 -17.39 9.50
CA MET A 205 3.88 -16.33 9.47
C MET A 205 3.63 -15.25 10.53
N PHE A 206 2.38 -14.86 10.76
CA PHE A 206 2.02 -13.73 11.63
C PHE A 206 1.09 -14.16 12.78
N PRO A 207 1.60 -14.92 13.78
CA PRO A 207 0.77 -15.52 14.84
C PRO A 207 0.16 -14.51 15.82
N ALA A 208 0.65 -13.26 15.86
CA ALA A 208 0.05 -12.17 16.64
C ALA A 208 -1.06 -11.41 15.88
N GLY A 209 -1.37 -11.84 14.65
CA GLY A 209 -2.45 -11.34 13.83
C GLY A 209 -2.03 -10.33 12.75
N ILE A 210 -2.80 -10.32 11.66
CA ILE A 210 -2.77 -9.30 10.61
C ILE A 210 -3.99 -8.39 10.79
N TYR A 211 -3.79 -7.07 10.70
CA TYR A 211 -4.82 -6.06 10.91
C TYR A 211 -4.86 -5.09 9.74
N ASP A 212 -6.05 -4.88 9.16
CA ASP A 212 -6.25 -3.94 8.06
C ASP A 212 -6.93 -2.66 8.55
N THR A 213 -6.22 -1.54 8.46
CA THR A 213 -6.72 -0.23 8.89
C THR A 213 -7.88 0.29 8.06
N LYS A 214 -8.05 -0.18 6.82
CA LYS A 214 -9.23 0.15 6.01
C LYS A 214 -10.46 -0.55 6.56
N TYR A 215 -10.33 -1.82 6.95
CA TYR A 215 -11.38 -2.55 7.66
C TYR A 215 -11.70 -1.87 9.00
N ALA A 216 -10.69 -1.57 9.81
CA ALA A 216 -10.87 -0.88 11.09
C ALA A 216 -11.55 0.49 10.93
N SER A 217 -11.18 1.28 9.92
CA SER A 217 -11.78 2.60 9.65
C SER A 217 -13.25 2.50 9.26
N GLU A 218 -13.60 1.53 8.40
CA GLU A 218 -14.94 1.40 7.83
C GLU A 218 -15.92 0.69 8.78
N PHE A 219 -15.50 -0.43 9.39
CA PHE A 219 -16.38 -1.30 10.17
C PHE A 219 -16.33 -1.04 11.68
N GLU A 220 -15.17 -0.65 12.25
CA GLU A 220 -15.07 -0.34 13.68
C GLU A 220 -15.28 1.15 13.96
N ALA A 221 -14.47 2.02 13.35
CA ALA A 221 -14.54 3.47 13.56
C ALA A 221 -15.71 4.14 12.81
N ARG A 222 -16.38 3.42 11.89
CA ARG A 222 -17.55 3.87 11.11
C ARG A 222 -17.31 5.22 10.41
N PHE A 223 -16.18 5.32 9.74
CA PHE A 223 -15.81 6.47 8.93
C PHE A 223 -16.62 6.53 7.62
N VAL A 224 -16.78 7.74 7.05
CA VAL A 224 -17.60 7.96 5.84
C VAL A 224 -16.81 7.66 4.56
N ALA A 225 -15.49 7.80 4.64
CA ALA A 225 -14.54 7.31 3.66
C ALA A 225 -13.41 6.57 4.40
N SER A 226 -12.75 5.63 3.71
CA SER A 226 -11.79 4.70 4.30
C SER A 226 -10.46 4.65 3.53
N TYR A 227 -10.15 5.64 2.68
CA TYR A 227 -8.81 5.78 2.09
C TYR A 227 -7.82 6.38 3.10
N LEU A 228 -6.54 5.97 2.99
CA LEU A 228 -5.50 6.16 4.00
C LEU A 228 -5.40 7.60 4.52
N GLU A 229 -5.26 8.58 3.62
CA GLU A 229 -5.05 9.98 4.02
C GLU A 229 -6.27 10.59 4.74
N TYR A 230 -7.51 10.27 4.32
CA TYR A 230 -8.73 10.69 5.02
C TYR A 230 -8.80 10.05 6.41
N ALA A 231 -8.55 8.75 6.51
CA ALA A 231 -8.59 8.04 7.79
C ALA A 231 -7.54 8.62 8.75
N TYR A 232 -6.31 8.85 8.28
CA TYR A 232 -5.24 9.45 9.06
C TYR A 232 -5.55 10.90 9.49
N LYS A 233 -5.91 11.79 8.55
CA LYS A 233 -6.26 13.20 8.86
C LYS A 233 -7.42 13.27 9.85
N LYS A 234 -8.42 12.40 9.71
CA LYS A 234 -9.56 12.31 10.63
C LYS A 234 -9.13 11.85 12.03
N CYS A 235 -8.42 10.73 12.16
CA CYS A 235 -7.90 10.25 13.44
C CYS A 235 -7.06 11.33 14.13
N LYS A 236 -6.14 11.96 13.41
CA LYS A 236 -5.27 13.04 13.91
C LYS A 236 -6.09 14.23 14.42
N ARG A 237 -7.14 14.63 13.71
CA ARG A 237 -8.00 15.77 14.06
C ARG A 237 -8.91 15.49 15.25
N GLU A 238 -9.49 14.30 15.33
CA GLU A 238 -10.25 13.87 16.50
C GLU A 238 -9.34 13.73 17.73
N ASN A 239 -8.15 13.13 17.59
CA ASN A 239 -7.15 13.02 18.64
C ASN A 239 -6.69 14.39 19.18
N TYR A 240 -6.51 15.37 18.29
CA TYR A 240 -6.19 16.75 18.71
C TYR A 240 -7.33 17.40 19.52
N ARG A 241 -8.59 17.13 19.19
CA ARG A 241 -9.75 17.59 19.99
C ARG A 241 -9.80 16.91 21.35
N LEU A 242 -9.46 15.62 21.44
CA LEU A 242 -9.35 14.90 22.72
C LEU A 242 -8.24 15.52 23.59
N LYS A 243 -7.05 15.76 23.02
CA LYS A 243 -5.93 16.41 23.69
C LYS A 243 -6.28 17.80 24.22
N ASN A 244 -6.91 18.65 23.39
CA ASN A 244 -7.37 19.99 23.81
C ASN A 244 -8.51 19.96 24.85
N SER A 245 -9.20 18.82 24.99
CA SER A 245 -10.23 18.60 26.01
C SER A 245 -9.69 17.89 27.26
N GLU A 246 -8.36 17.75 27.37
CA GLU A 246 -7.66 17.01 28.45
C GLU A 246 -8.14 15.56 28.64
N LYS A 247 -8.63 14.93 27.57
CA LYS A 247 -9.05 13.52 27.56
C LYS A 247 -7.89 12.59 27.22
N GLN A 248 -8.10 11.28 27.45
CA GLN A 248 -7.23 10.22 26.94
C GLN A 248 -7.04 10.43 25.42
N HIS A 249 -5.78 10.46 24.99
CA HIS A 249 -5.39 10.74 23.60
C HIS A 249 -4.08 10.01 23.27
N LEU A 250 -3.89 9.72 21.98
CA LEU A 250 -2.71 9.09 21.43
C LEU A 250 -1.56 10.11 21.39
N SER A 251 -0.42 9.74 21.96
CA SER A 251 0.83 10.50 21.89
C SER A 251 1.87 9.72 21.11
N ILE A 252 2.51 10.37 20.14
CA ILE A 252 3.59 9.77 19.34
C ILE A 252 4.87 10.56 19.56
N GLU A 253 5.92 9.84 19.90
CA GLU A 253 7.28 10.34 20.04
C GLU A 253 8.19 9.71 18.97
N PHE A 254 9.31 10.36 18.68
CA PHE A 254 10.31 9.88 17.73
C PHE A 254 11.69 9.84 18.40
N CYS A 255 12.59 9.01 17.89
CA CYS A 255 13.96 8.99 18.36
C CYS A 255 14.67 10.33 18.08
N ASN A 256 15.56 10.73 18.99
CA ASN A 256 16.56 11.76 18.69
C ASN A 256 17.66 11.11 17.85
N TYR A 257 17.86 11.60 16.63
CA TYR A 257 18.85 11.05 15.71
C TYR A 257 20.12 11.92 15.72
N PRO A 258 21.33 11.31 15.72
CA PRO A 258 22.58 12.06 15.64
C PRO A 258 22.76 12.69 14.25
N ASP A 259 23.54 13.78 14.18
CA ASP A 259 23.80 14.53 12.95
C ASP A 259 24.40 13.66 11.83
N SER A 260 25.11 12.57 12.20
CA SER A 260 25.72 11.63 11.26
C SER A 260 24.73 10.94 10.31
N ILE A 261 23.46 10.77 10.74
CA ILE A 261 22.40 10.17 9.92
C ILE A 261 21.34 11.20 9.48
N ALA A 262 21.53 12.48 9.78
CA ALA A 262 20.56 13.53 9.42
C ALA A 262 20.35 13.66 7.90
N SER A 263 21.37 13.33 7.11
CA SER A 263 21.32 13.24 5.64
C SER A 263 20.40 12.13 5.12
N TYR A 264 20.14 11.10 5.93
CA TYR A 264 19.22 10.00 5.59
C TYR A 264 17.78 10.27 6.05
N ILE A 265 17.52 11.35 6.80
CA ILE A 265 16.20 11.58 7.40
C ILE A 265 15.41 12.60 6.57
N ASP A 266 14.43 12.08 5.85
CA ASP A 266 13.38 12.87 5.24
C ASP A 266 12.33 13.24 6.29
N TYR A 267 12.26 14.52 6.64
CA TYR A 267 11.26 15.02 7.58
C TYR A 267 9.98 15.42 6.85
N ARG A 268 8.96 14.56 6.92
CA ARG A 268 7.62 14.83 6.40
C ARG A 268 6.84 15.70 7.38
N PHE A 269 6.30 16.81 6.90
CA PHE A 269 5.46 17.68 7.72
C PHE A 269 4.02 17.20 7.66
N CYS A 270 3.43 16.91 8.82
CA CYS A 270 1.99 16.70 8.92
C CYS A 270 1.27 18.05 8.93
N SER A 271 1.41 18.82 7.86
CA SER A 271 0.59 20.01 7.61
C SER A 271 -0.87 19.57 7.61
N LEU A 272 -1.64 20.09 8.56
CA LEU A 272 -2.95 20.57 8.19
C LEU A 272 -2.63 21.89 7.52
N SER A 273 -2.92 22.01 6.23
CA SER A 273 -2.75 23.29 5.56
C SER A 273 -3.64 24.27 6.32
N ASP A 274 -3.04 25.25 6.99
CA ASP A 274 -3.73 26.51 7.26
C ASP A 274 -3.99 27.11 5.88
N ALA A 275 -5.10 26.66 5.27
CA ALA A 275 -5.74 27.35 4.18
C ALA A 275 -6.21 28.67 4.77
N SER A 276 -5.29 29.64 4.80
CA SER A 276 -5.54 31.03 5.06
C SER A 276 -6.41 31.60 3.93
N GLN A 277 -7.66 31.17 3.89
CA GLN A 277 -8.75 31.96 3.34
C GLN A 277 -9.10 33.03 4.37
N SER A 278 -8.16 33.95 4.53
CA SER A 278 -8.47 35.31 4.97
C SER A 278 -9.47 35.90 3.98
N GLY A 279 -10.75 35.93 4.37
CA GLY A 279 -11.80 36.69 3.69
C GLY A 279 -12.16 36.20 2.28
N LEU A 280 -12.83 35.04 2.17
CA LEU A 280 -13.60 34.68 0.98
C LEU A 280 -15.10 34.73 1.29
N ASP A 281 -15.85 35.33 0.36
CA ASP A 281 -17.26 35.69 0.49
C ASP A 281 -18.17 34.52 0.88
N PRO A 282 -19.22 34.74 1.71
CA PRO A 282 -20.26 33.74 1.98
C PRO A 282 -20.99 33.20 0.73
N ALA A 283 -20.84 33.87 -0.41
CA ALA A 283 -21.44 33.49 -1.69
C ALA A 283 -20.69 32.38 -2.44
N ASN A 284 -19.40 32.16 -2.17
CA ASN A 284 -18.57 31.26 -2.97
C ASN A 284 -18.32 29.91 -2.27
N LYS A 285 -19.38 29.11 -2.09
CA LYS A 285 -19.27 27.77 -1.47
C LYS A 285 -18.42 26.85 -2.36
N VAL A 286 -17.18 26.61 -1.95
CA VAL A 286 -16.24 25.70 -2.62
C VAL A 286 -16.87 24.31 -2.77
N THR A 287 -17.12 23.88 -4.01
CA THR A 287 -17.74 22.58 -4.29
C THR A 287 -16.72 21.47 -4.15
N ILE A 288 -17.01 20.51 -3.25
CA ILE A 288 -16.19 19.33 -3.01
C ILE A 288 -16.41 18.28 -4.11
N CYS A 289 -15.33 17.70 -4.62
CA CYS A 289 -15.41 16.59 -5.57
C CYS A 289 -15.98 15.34 -4.90
N GLN A 290 -17.18 14.90 -5.30
CA GLN A 290 -17.83 13.75 -4.68
C GLN A 290 -17.07 12.44 -4.95
N THR A 291 -16.50 12.26 -6.14
CA THR A 291 -15.69 11.09 -6.49
C THR A 291 -14.45 10.98 -5.61
N PHE A 292 -13.67 12.08 -5.49
CA PHE A 292 -12.52 12.13 -4.62
C PHE A 292 -12.91 11.98 -3.13
N SER A 293 -13.99 12.63 -2.72
CA SER A 293 -14.52 12.58 -1.35
C SER A 293 -14.98 11.19 -0.90
N ALA A 294 -15.38 10.32 -1.84
CA ALA A 294 -15.71 8.93 -1.56
C ALA A 294 -14.51 7.97 -1.66
N TYR A 295 -13.61 8.16 -2.64
CA TYR A 295 -12.63 7.14 -3.03
C TYR A 295 -11.15 7.54 -2.90
N GLY A 296 -10.84 8.81 -2.62
CA GLY A 296 -9.47 9.35 -2.64
C GLY A 296 -8.87 9.49 -4.04
N TRP A 297 -9.68 9.34 -5.10
CA TRP A 297 -9.25 9.41 -6.49
C TRP A 297 -10.32 10.07 -7.37
N CYS A 298 -9.88 10.78 -8.41
CA CYS A 298 -10.72 11.47 -9.38
C CYS A 298 -10.10 11.33 -10.77
N PRO A 299 -10.88 11.02 -11.84
CA PRO A 299 -10.35 10.87 -13.19
C PRO A 299 -9.73 12.18 -13.73
N ASP A 300 -10.26 13.33 -13.33
CA ASP A 300 -9.73 14.64 -13.76
C ASP A 300 -8.43 15.02 -13.03
N GLY A 301 -8.11 14.35 -11.91
CA GLY A 301 -6.90 14.59 -11.11
C GLY A 301 -6.72 16.07 -10.76
N LEU A 302 -5.52 16.60 -11.04
CA LEU A 302 -5.18 18.02 -10.84
C LEU A 302 -5.96 19.00 -11.73
N LYS A 303 -6.69 18.51 -12.75
CA LYS A 303 -7.54 19.33 -13.63
C LYS A 303 -9.00 19.41 -13.15
N CYS A 304 -9.34 18.76 -12.05
CA CYS A 304 -10.71 18.81 -11.52
C CYS A 304 -11.06 20.24 -11.07
N SER A 305 -12.23 20.73 -11.50
CA SER A 305 -12.75 22.05 -11.08
C SER A 305 -13.36 22.04 -9.67
N GLN A 306 -13.47 20.86 -9.05
CA GLN A 306 -14.01 20.66 -7.70
C GLN A 306 -12.88 20.37 -6.70
N SER A 307 -13.06 20.76 -5.45
CA SER A 307 -12.00 20.66 -4.44
C SER A 307 -11.73 19.20 -4.03
N HIS A 308 -10.44 18.84 -4.03
CA HIS A 308 -9.90 17.61 -3.44
C HIS A 308 -9.37 17.81 -2.02
N ASN A 309 -9.58 18.98 -1.39
CA ASN A 309 -9.06 19.24 -0.05
C ASN A 309 -9.76 18.35 1.00
N ILE A 310 -8.98 17.47 1.63
CA ILE A 310 -9.47 16.46 2.57
C ILE A 310 -10.01 17.07 3.85
N ASP A 311 -9.45 18.19 4.33
CA ASP A 311 -9.92 18.85 5.54
C ASP A 311 -11.31 19.49 5.35
N LEU A 312 -11.59 20.05 4.16
CA LEU A 312 -12.94 20.46 3.75
C LEU A 312 -13.90 19.27 3.64
N ILE A 313 -13.43 18.14 3.09
CA ILE A 313 -14.22 16.90 3.00
C ILE A 313 -14.62 16.38 4.38
N ILE A 314 -13.69 16.27 5.34
CA ILE A 314 -13.99 15.78 6.70
C ILE A 314 -14.88 16.81 7.44
N ASN A 315 -14.74 18.12 7.18
CA ASN A 315 -15.65 19.15 7.73
C ASN A 315 -17.10 18.98 7.25
N GLU A 316 -17.34 18.80 5.96
CA GLU A 316 -18.71 18.59 5.43
C GLU A 316 -19.31 17.27 5.95
N ASP A 317 -18.50 16.20 6.04
CA ASP A 317 -18.93 14.91 6.60
C ASP A 317 -19.32 15.01 8.08
N GLU A 318 -18.56 15.75 8.90
CA GLU A 318 -18.86 16.00 10.32
C GLU A 318 -20.14 16.84 10.47
N ASN A 319 -20.26 17.96 9.72
CA ASN A 319 -21.45 18.81 9.72
C ASN A 319 -22.71 18.01 9.37
N HIS A 320 -22.63 17.19 8.32
CA HIS A 320 -23.74 16.34 7.89
C HIS A 320 -24.09 15.25 8.93
N LYS A 321 -23.09 14.66 9.61
CA LYS A 321 -23.29 13.71 10.72
C LYS A 321 -23.96 14.40 11.91
N GLU A 322 -23.56 15.62 12.26
CA GLU A 322 -24.22 16.41 13.29
C GLU A 322 -25.67 16.75 12.94
N ASP A 323 -25.94 17.18 11.72
CA ASP A 323 -27.28 17.58 11.30
C ASP A 323 -28.25 16.39 11.24
N LYS A 324 -27.76 15.22 10.81
CA LYS A 324 -28.48 13.94 10.98
C LYS A 324 -28.78 13.68 12.47
N ARG A 325 -27.82 13.91 13.38
CA ARG A 325 -28.00 13.75 14.83
C ARG A 325 -29.00 14.76 15.42
N LYS A 326 -28.97 16.02 14.99
CA LYS A 326 -29.92 17.09 15.38
C LYS A 326 -31.35 16.73 14.92
N LYS A 327 -31.52 16.33 13.65
CA LYS A 327 -32.80 15.88 13.07
C LYS A 327 -33.34 14.62 13.79
N ARG A 328 -32.49 13.63 14.09
CA ARG A 328 -32.88 12.44 14.89
C ARG A 328 -33.34 12.83 16.31
N LYS A 329 -32.60 13.72 17.01
CA LYS A 329 -33.00 14.24 18.34
C LYS A 329 -34.32 15.02 18.31
N GLN A 330 -34.57 15.83 17.28
CA GLN A 330 -35.84 16.54 17.09
C GLN A 330 -37.01 15.57 16.89
N LYS A 331 -36.87 14.57 16.00
CA LYS A 331 -37.90 13.52 15.80
C LYS A 331 -38.20 12.74 17.09
N TRP A 332 -37.17 12.40 17.88
CA TRP A 332 -37.35 11.71 19.16
C TRP A 332 -38.10 12.57 20.20
N LYS A 333 -37.72 13.85 20.35
CA LYS A 333 -38.46 14.80 21.21
C LYS A 333 -39.92 14.92 20.77
N HIS A 334 -40.18 15.01 19.46
CA HIS A 334 -41.55 15.14 18.95
C HIS A 334 -42.39 13.89 19.23
N ARG A 335 -41.83 12.68 19.09
CA ARG A 335 -42.48 11.43 19.48
C ARG A 335 -42.74 11.34 20.99
N LYS A 336 -41.78 11.76 21.83
CA LYS A 336 -41.92 11.74 23.29
C LYS A 336 -43.03 12.69 23.78
N ASN A 337 -43.20 13.84 23.14
CA ASN A 337 -44.26 14.81 23.46
C ASN A 337 -45.66 14.39 22.98
N PHE A 338 -45.79 13.31 22.20
CA PHE A 338 -47.08 12.76 21.75
C PHE A 338 -47.54 11.54 22.56
N VAL A 339 -46.84 11.18 23.64
CA VAL A 339 -47.19 10.05 24.51
C VAL A 339 -47.32 10.54 25.96
N GLU A 340 -48.56 10.81 26.35
CA GLU A 340 -49.00 10.98 27.75
C GLU A 340 -50.19 10.03 28.05
N PRO A 341 -50.51 9.75 29.32
CA PRO A 341 -50.79 8.38 29.75
C PRO A 341 -52.20 7.87 29.43
N ALA A 342 -52.27 6.61 28.98
CA ALA A 342 -53.51 5.87 28.86
C ALA A 342 -54.12 5.57 30.24
N LYS A 343 -55.42 5.86 30.41
CA LYS A 343 -56.20 5.49 31.60
C LYS A 343 -56.84 4.10 31.42
N GLU A 344 -56.44 3.19 32.31
CA GLU A 344 -57.19 2.05 32.86
C GLU A 344 -57.75 0.94 31.92
N PRO A 345 -58.00 -0.28 32.47
CA PRO A 345 -57.93 -1.50 31.68
C PRO A 345 -59.30 -2.04 31.26
N VAL A 346 -59.35 -2.67 30.08
CA VAL A 346 -60.46 -3.57 29.69
C VAL A 346 -59.89 -4.90 29.21
N LEU A 347 -60.51 -5.99 29.68
CA LEU A 347 -60.05 -7.36 29.56
C LEU A 347 -60.44 -7.99 28.21
N ARG A 348 -59.47 -8.52 27.43
CA ARG A 348 -59.59 -9.83 26.74
C ARG A 348 -58.27 -10.30 26.10
N SER A 349 -58.10 -11.62 26.11
CA SER A 349 -56.97 -12.44 25.65
C SER A 349 -57.36 -13.28 24.42
N PRO A 350 -56.48 -14.14 23.84
CA PRO A 350 -55.05 -13.98 23.58
C PRO A 350 -54.66 -14.26 22.10
N GLU A 351 -53.39 -14.01 21.77
CA GLU A 351 -52.56 -14.69 20.73
C GLU A 351 -53.02 -14.74 19.25
N LYS A 352 -52.22 -14.09 18.39
CA LYS A 352 -51.23 -14.83 17.59
C LYS A 352 -50.02 -13.98 17.20
N GLU A 353 -48.87 -14.66 17.15
CA GLU A 353 -47.53 -14.18 16.78
C GLU A 353 -47.49 -13.67 15.32
N GLY A 354 -46.53 -12.86 14.86
CA GLY A 354 -45.38 -12.26 15.54
C GLY A 354 -44.30 -11.85 14.52
N GLU A 355 -44.34 -10.60 14.03
CA GLU A 355 -43.27 -10.05 13.18
C GLU A 355 -42.26 -9.24 14.00
N VAL A 356 -41.08 -9.80 14.20
CA VAL A 356 -39.92 -9.07 14.73
C VAL A 356 -39.38 -8.16 13.64
N ALA A 357 -39.69 -6.87 13.72
CA ALA A 357 -39.13 -5.86 12.82
C ALA A 357 -37.63 -5.66 13.07
N CYS A 358 -36.79 -6.38 12.32
CA CYS A 358 -35.35 -6.22 12.31
C CYS A 358 -34.96 -4.81 11.84
N ASN A 359 -34.30 -4.01 12.69
CA ASN A 359 -33.81 -2.68 12.30
C ASN A 359 -32.62 -2.80 11.31
N MET A 360 -32.85 -2.58 10.01
CA MET A 360 -31.80 -2.68 8.98
C MET A 360 -30.92 -1.41 8.84
N GLU A 361 -30.61 -0.66 9.92
CA GLU A 361 -29.74 0.54 9.89
C GLU A 361 -28.40 0.37 10.64
N ASP A 362 -27.75 -0.80 10.54
CA ASP A 362 -26.41 -1.05 11.12
C ASP A 362 -25.27 -1.18 10.09
N GLY A 363 -25.48 -0.72 8.85
CA GLY A 363 -24.42 -0.59 7.84
C GLY A 363 -23.46 0.58 8.13
N PRO A 364 -22.18 0.53 7.70
CA PRO A 364 -21.29 1.69 7.77
C PRO A 364 -21.81 2.84 6.90
N PRO A 365 -21.56 4.12 7.27
CA PRO A 365 -22.14 5.28 6.59
C PRO A 365 -21.48 5.51 5.22
N SER A 366 -22.06 4.96 4.16
CA SER A 366 -21.53 5.11 2.79
C SER A 366 -21.99 6.40 2.09
N LYS A 367 -21.11 6.94 1.24
CA LYS A 367 -21.49 7.84 0.15
C LYS A 367 -22.06 7.00 -1.01
N GLN A 368 -23.14 7.49 -1.63
CA GLN A 368 -23.90 6.75 -2.63
C GLN A 368 -23.02 6.37 -3.84
N SER A 369 -23.05 5.11 -4.27
CA SER A 369 -22.23 4.65 -5.39
C SER A 369 -22.68 5.27 -6.71
N CYS A 370 -21.79 5.97 -7.40
CA CYS A 370 -22.01 6.36 -8.79
C CYS A 370 -22.05 5.10 -9.68
N LEU A 371 -23.17 4.88 -10.39
CA LEU A 371 -23.27 3.85 -11.43
C LEU A 371 -22.32 4.20 -12.59
N SER A 372 -21.23 3.44 -12.73
CA SER A 372 -20.25 3.63 -13.80
C SER A 372 -20.72 2.99 -15.12
N ASN A 373 -21.78 3.54 -15.71
CA ASN A 373 -22.08 3.38 -17.13
C ASN A 373 -21.50 4.58 -17.88
N MET A 374 -20.26 4.49 -18.37
CA MET A 374 -19.83 5.28 -19.53
C MET A 374 -18.92 4.48 -20.46
N VAL A 375 -19.16 4.69 -21.75
CA VAL A 375 -18.62 3.97 -22.90
C VAL A 375 -17.21 4.49 -23.22
N ALA A 376 -16.35 3.63 -23.76
CA ALA A 376 -15.02 4.02 -24.21
C ALA A 376 -15.09 4.90 -25.48
N PRO A 377 -14.28 5.97 -25.60
CA PRO A 377 -14.19 6.72 -26.86
C PRO A 377 -13.43 5.88 -27.90
N THR A 378 -14.11 5.53 -28.98
CA THR A 378 -13.48 5.07 -30.22
C THR A 378 -12.71 6.24 -30.84
N VAL A 379 -11.45 6.02 -31.20
CA VAL A 379 -10.64 7.01 -31.93
C VAL A 379 -10.80 6.73 -33.41
N ASP A 380 -11.39 7.69 -34.14
CA ASP A 380 -11.43 7.66 -35.60
C ASP A 380 -10.02 7.77 -36.18
N SER A 381 -9.78 7.05 -37.28
CA SER A 381 -8.67 7.35 -38.19
C SER A 381 -9.16 7.12 -39.60
N ALA A 382 -9.47 8.23 -40.28
CA ALA A 382 -9.88 8.23 -41.67
C ALA A 382 -8.66 7.98 -42.57
N GLY A 383 -8.77 6.96 -43.43
CA GLY A 383 -7.85 6.67 -44.52
C GLY A 383 -8.66 6.08 -45.67
N THR A 384 -8.79 6.83 -46.75
CA THR A 384 -9.71 6.59 -47.88
C THR A 384 -9.29 5.37 -48.73
N GLU A 385 -10.24 4.52 -49.16
CA GLU A 385 -10.54 4.28 -50.59
C GLU A 385 -11.69 3.28 -50.87
N THR A 386 -12.80 3.85 -51.37
CA THR A 386 -13.66 3.38 -52.48
C THR A 386 -14.21 1.94 -52.61
N VAL A 387 -15.56 1.90 -52.60
CA VAL A 387 -16.45 1.27 -53.62
C VAL A 387 -17.01 -0.17 -53.37
N SER A 388 -18.32 -0.20 -53.09
CA SER A 388 -19.42 -1.13 -53.51
C SER A 388 -19.19 -2.65 -53.63
N SER A 389 -20.14 -3.55 -53.35
CA SER A 389 -21.53 -3.50 -52.84
C SER A 389 -22.09 -4.94 -52.85
N ASN A 390 -23.11 -5.24 -52.03
CA ASN A 390 -23.96 -6.45 -52.08
C ASN A 390 -23.25 -7.80 -51.77
N GLU A 391 -23.89 -8.86 -51.26
CA GLU A 391 -25.22 -9.07 -50.66
C GLU A 391 -25.18 -10.36 -49.79
N GLU A 392 -25.88 -10.32 -48.65
CA GLU A 392 -26.70 -11.39 -48.03
C GLU A 392 -26.16 -12.77 -47.55
N SER A 393 -26.97 -13.33 -46.62
CA SER A 393 -27.03 -14.70 -46.06
C SER A 393 -25.79 -15.25 -45.32
N SER A 394 -25.78 -15.54 -44.01
CA SER A 394 -26.76 -16.13 -43.07
C SER A 394 -26.95 -17.66 -43.17
N MET A 395 -27.07 -18.32 -42.01
CA MET A 395 -27.33 -19.76 -41.77
C MET A 395 -26.15 -20.72 -42.10
N ASP A 396 -25.88 -21.82 -41.39
CA ASP A 396 -26.41 -22.32 -40.11
C ASP A 396 -25.46 -23.37 -39.44
N VAL A 397 -25.40 -23.33 -38.09
CA VAL A 397 -25.65 -24.41 -37.10
C VAL A 397 -25.06 -25.84 -37.26
N GLU A 398 -24.22 -26.20 -36.25
CA GLU A 398 -24.00 -27.55 -35.60
C GLU A 398 -23.52 -28.76 -36.48
N ARG A 399 -22.83 -29.80 -35.97
CA ARG A 399 -23.00 -30.51 -34.69
C ARG A 399 -21.91 -31.56 -34.35
N GLU A 400 -21.48 -31.57 -33.08
CA GLU A 400 -20.99 -32.65 -32.16
C GLU A 400 -20.10 -33.87 -32.55
N LEU A 401 -19.59 -34.49 -31.45
CA LEU A 401 -18.99 -35.83 -31.27
C LEU A 401 -17.48 -35.96 -31.61
N GLY A 402 -16.60 -36.54 -30.79
CA GLY A 402 -16.72 -37.10 -29.43
C GLY A 402 -16.16 -38.54 -29.32
N SER A 403 -15.09 -38.75 -28.53
CA SER A 403 -14.82 -39.94 -27.68
C SER A 403 -13.35 -40.04 -27.25
N ASP A 404 -13.15 -40.61 -26.05
CA ASP A 404 -11.84 -40.96 -25.48
C ASP A 404 -11.23 -42.21 -26.14
N THR A 405 -9.91 -42.41 -25.97
CA THR A 405 -9.39 -43.57 -25.20
C THR A 405 -7.88 -43.49 -25.03
N ALA A 406 -7.37 -44.09 -23.95
CA ALA A 406 -5.96 -44.15 -23.58
C ALA A 406 -5.38 -45.56 -23.75
N THR A 407 -4.04 -45.66 -23.78
CA THR A 407 -3.32 -46.89 -23.37
C THR A 407 -1.90 -46.57 -22.87
N ASP A 408 -1.56 -47.14 -21.71
CA ASP A 408 -0.21 -47.20 -21.13
C ASP A 408 0.64 -48.33 -21.76
N THR A 409 1.96 -48.14 -21.83
CA THR A 409 2.92 -49.26 -21.64
C THR A 409 4.25 -48.75 -21.06
N LYS A 410 4.73 -49.39 -19.98
CA LYS A 410 6.11 -49.27 -19.43
C LYS A 410 6.99 -50.42 -19.93
N MET A 411 8.31 -50.23 -19.99
CA MET A 411 9.36 -51.22 -19.63
C MET A 411 10.64 -50.50 -19.17
N ASP A 412 11.52 -51.22 -18.45
CA ASP A 412 12.62 -50.71 -17.61
C ASP A 412 14.06 -51.03 -18.13
N GLU A 413 15.08 -50.47 -17.44
CA GLU A 413 16.52 -50.89 -17.37
C GLU A 413 17.41 -50.72 -18.65
N GLU A 414 18.75 -50.58 -18.62
CA GLU A 414 19.81 -50.86 -17.60
C GLU A 414 21.08 -49.94 -17.77
N GLN A 415 22.19 -50.21 -17.05
CA GLN A 415 23.44 -49.39 -16.97
C GLN A 415 24.67 -49.96 -17.75
N ALA A 416 25.59 -49.09 -18.22
CA ALA A 416 27.06 -49.31 -18.42
C ALA A 416 27.70 -48.04 -19.07
N SER A 417 28.66 -47.28 -18.54
CA SER A 417 30.07 -47.51 -18.12
C SER A 417 31.16 -47.24 -19.21
N ALA A 418 31.85 -46.10 -19.06
CA ALA A 418 33.19 -45.66 -19.51
C ALA A 418 34.01 -46.40 -20.59
N THR A 419 34.65 -45.66 -21.52
CA THR A 419 36.12 -45.33 -21.52
C THR A 419 36.55 -44.51 -22.76
N ASP A 420 37.71 -43.85 -22.66
CA ASP A 420 38.33 -42.97 -23.67
C ASP A 420 38.94 -43.72 -24.88
N ASN A 421 39.13 -43.06 -26.03
CA ASN A 421 40.48 -42.62 -26.48
C ASN A 421 40.49 -41.66 -27.69
N GLU A 422 41.59 -40.91 -27.83
CA GLU A 422 42.02 -40.17 -29.02
C GLU A 422 42.43 -41.13 -30.17
N GLY A 423 42.62 -40.76 -31.44
CA GLY A 423 42.66 -39.45 -32.12
C GLY A 423 43.36 -39.61 -33.49
N ILE A 424 44.15 -38.60 -33.90
CA ILE A 424 45.08 -38.56 -35.06
C ILE A 424 44.46 -38.25 -36.45
N THR A 425 45.04 -37.43 -37.36
CA THR A 425 45.97 -36.27 -37.39
C THR A 425 46.07 -35.84 -38.87
N LEU A 426 46.32 -34.56 -39.20
CA LEU A 426 47.44 -34.12 -40.07
C LEU A 426 47.39 -32.62 -40.43
N SER A 427 48.43 -31.93 -39.97
CA SER A 427 48.91 -30.57 -40.34
C SER A 427 49.82 -30.68 -41.59
N PRO A 428 50.86 -29.84 -41.87
CA PRO A 428 51.34 -28.54 -41.35
C PRO A 428 51.54 -27.49 -42.51
N SER A 429 52.20 -26.31 -42.45
CA SER A 429 53.45 -25.86 -41.81
C SER A 429 53.59 -24.30 -41.88
N LYS A 430 54.18 -23.60 -40.89
CA LYS A 430 55.56 -23.00 -40.85
C LYS A 430 55.84 -21.79 -41.80
N ASP A 431 56.61 -20.74 -41.50
CA ASP A 431 57.39 -20.26 -40.32
C ASP A 431 57.57 -18.70 -40.43
N GLY A 432 58.13 -18.00 -39.42
CA GLY A 432 58.48 -16.54 -39.45
C GLY A 432 59.81 -16.20 -40.19
N PRO A 433 60.47 -15.01 -40.05
CA PRO A 433 60.47 -14.07 -38.91
C PRO A 433 60.56 -12.53 -39.27
N GLN A 434 61.28 -11.71 -38.48
CA GLN A 434 61.20 -10.22 -38.37
C GLN A 434 62.17 -9.33 -39.21
N GLN A 435 61.76 -8.05 -39.38
CA GLN A 435 62.52 -6.77 -39.33
C GLN A 435 63.09 -6.03 -40.59
N ARG A 436 62.72 -4.72 -40.66
CA ARG A 436 63.40 -3.49 -41.20
C ARG A 436 63.41 -3.10 -42.71
N ALA A 437 62.56 -2.10 -42.99
CA ALA A 437 62.86 -0.76 -43.56
C ALA A 437 62.98 -0.46 -45.09
N ALA A 438 62.26 0.62 -45.48
CA ALA A 438 62.57 1.68 -46.47
C ALA A 438 61.77 1.78 -47.82
N GLY A 439 60.90 2.81 -47.91
CA GLY A 439 60.43 3.51 -49.13
C GLY A 439 59.32 2.85 -49.98
N THR A 440 58.43 3.56 -50.71
CA THR A 440 58.09 5.01 -50.82
C THR A 440 56.72 5.14 -51.57
N GLU A 441 55.83 6.06 -51.15
CA GLU A 441 54.62 6.60 -51.85
C GLU A 441 53.56 5.60 -52.41
N GLY A 442 52.24 5.71 -52.18
CA GLY A 442 51.35 6.62 -51.44
C GLY A 442 49.93 5.98 -51.39
N SER A 443 48.77 6.65 -51.25
CA SER A 443 48.39 8.04 -50.94
C SER A 443 46.87 8.09 -50.58
N GLY A 444 46.35 9.20 -50.04
CA GLY A 444 44.90 9.42 -49.74
C GLY A 444 44.57 9.53 -48.22
N PRO A 445 43.83 10.55 -47.73
CA PRO A 445 43.91 10.95 -46.32
C PRO A 445 42.71 10.58 -45.42
N GLU A 446 43.01 10.24 -44.16
CA GLU A 446 42.12 10.45 -43.01
C GLU A 446 42.42 11.82 -42.36
N VAL A 447 41.43 12.43 -41.70
CA VAL A 447 41.61 13.64 -40.88
C VAL A 447 41.03 13.41 -39.49
N GLN A 448 41.91 13.39 -38.49
CA GLN A 448 41.57 13.50 -37.07
C GLN A 448 41.37 14.99 -36.70
N ILE A 449 40.52 15.27 -35.72
CA ILE A 449 40.43 16.60 -35.10
C ILE A 449 40.83 16.47 -33.63
N GLU A 450 42.03 16.97 -33.31
CA GLU A 450 42.41 17.28 -31.93
C GLU A 450 41.68 18.53 -31.45
N CYS A 451 41.44 18.63 -30.13
CA CYS A 451 40.93 19.85 -29.51
C CYS A 451 41.90 20.28 -28.39
N ALA A 452 42.67 21.33 -28.67
CA ALA A 452 43.66 21.87 -27.75
C ALA A 452 43.05 22.85 -26.72
N SER A 453 43.63 22.88 -25.53
CA SER A 453 43.16 23.72 -24.42
C SER A 453 43.48 25.21 -24.61
N VAL A 454 42.54 26.09 -24.26
CA VAL A 454 42.83 27.47 -23.84
C VAL A 454 42.10 27.73 -22.53
N VAL A 455 42.84 28.17 -21.52
CA VAL A 455 42.34 28.45 -20.18
C VAL A 455 42.17 29.96 -20.02
N THR A 456 40.93 30.43 -19.83
CA THR A 456 40.68 31.81 -19.38
C THR A 456 39.59 31.78 -18.30
N ALA A 457 39.99 31.97 -17.05
CA ALA A 457 39.07 32.07 -15.93
C ALA A 457 38.46 33.47 -15.84
N LEU A 458 37.14 33.56 -15.66
CA LEU A 458 36.50 34.72 -15.03
C LEU A 458 35.31 34.25 -14.17
N SER A 459 35.19 34.87 -13.00
CA SER A 459 34.27 34.53 -11.92
C SER A 459 32.86 35.10 -12.10
N GLY A 460 31.81 34.38 -11.68
CA GLY A 460 30.47 34.94 -11.58
C GLY A 460 29.38 33.98 -11.08
N THR A 461 29.03 34.07 -9.79
CA THR A 461 27.73 33.72 -9.18
C THR A 461 26.98 32.46 -9.67
N GLN A 462 27.00 31.40 -8.85
CA GLN A 462 25.97 30.36 -8.89
C GLN A 462 24.62 30.94 -8.44
N ASN A 463 23.64 31.03 -9.34
CA ASN A 463 22.24 31.17 -8.95
C ASN A 463 21.63 29.76 -8.84
N PRO A 464 21.10 29.34 -7.68
CA PRO A 464 20.33 28.11 -7.61
C PRO A 464 19.05 28.27 -8.44
N VAL A 465 18.74 27.26 -9.25
CA VAL A 465 17.48 27.23 -10.04
C VAL A 465 16.31 27.25 -9.06
N ALA A 466 15.51 28.32 -9.09
CA ALA A 466 14.38 28.48 -8.20
C ALA A 466 13.30 27.40 -8.46
N PRO A 467 12.61 26.89 -7.42
CA PRO A 467 11.50 25.96 -7.61
C PRO A 467 10.38 26.61 -8.43
N VAL A 468 9.78 25.85 -9.36
CA VAL A 468 8.64 26.30 -10.16
C VAL A 468 7.46 26.60 -9.23
N PRO A 469 6.93 27.84 -9.16
CA PRO A 469 5.79 28.15 -8.30
C PRO A 469 4.51 27.57 -8.90
N GLY A 470 3.84 26.68 -8.17
CA GLY A 470 2.57 26.08 -8.60
C GLY A 470 2.37 24.59 -8.28
N CYS A 471 3.37 23.90 -7.74
CA CYS A 471 3.19 22.54 -7.26
C CYS A 471 2.38 22.54 -5.94
N SER A 472 1.21 21.91 -5.95
CA SER A 472 0.39 21.69 -4.74
C SER A 472 1.07 20.61 -3.89
N GLU A 473 1.42 20.94 -2.64
CA GLU A 473 1.87 20.05 -1.55
C GLU A 473 2.48 18.70 -2.00
N GLY A 474 3.58 18.77 -2.75
CA GLY A 474 4.18 17.60 -3.40
C GLY A 474 4.78 16.57 -2.42
N GLY A 475 4.32 15.32 -2.53
CA GLY A 475 4.97 14.14 -1.95
C GLY A 475 4.48 13.70 -0.57
N ILE A 476 3.18 13.47 -0.44
CA ILE A 476 2.59 12.77 0.72
C ILE A 476 2.74 11.25 0.57
N HIS A 477 2.44 10.69 -0.62
CA HIS A 477 2.58 9.26 -0.89
C HIS A 477 4.04 8.86 -1.00
N ARG A 478 4.56 8.33 0.10
CA ARG A 478 5.80 7.56 0.17
C ARG A 478 5.55 6.41 1.13
N ALA A 479 5.77 5.17 0.70
CA ALA A 479 5.57 3.98 1.52
C ALA A 479 5.99 4.12 3.01
N GLY A 480 7.16 4.70 3.32
CA GLY A 480 7.56 4.93 4.73
C GLY A 480 6.57 5.81 5.52
N PHE A 481 6.07 6.89 4.93
CA PHE A 481 5.08 7.77 5.56
C PHE A 481 3.66 7.15 5.54
N ASP A 482 3.32 6.42 4.48
CA ASP A 482 2.02 5.74 4.36
C ASP A 482 1.92 4.56 5.36
N ALA A 483 3.02 3.86 5.63
CA ALA A 483 3.15 2.91 6.74
C ALA A 483 3.01 3.59 8.11
N PHE A 484 3.54 4.81 8.29
CA PHE A 484 3.33 5.59 9.52
C PHE A 484 1.87 6.00 9.71
N MET A 485 1.21 6.50 8.65
CA MET A 485 -0.22 6.84 8.66
C MET A 485 -1.06 5.61 9.03
N THR A 486 -0.74 4.45 8.45
CA THR A 486 -1.34 3.15 8.76
C THR A 486 -1.19 2.80 10.25
N GLY A 487 0.03 2.84 10.78
CA GLY A 487 0.28 2.56 12.20
C GLY A 487 -0.41 3.55 13.16
N TYR A 488 -0.51 4.83 12.78
CA TYR A 488 -1.23 5.83 13.56
C TYR A 488 -2.74 5.53 13.64
N ILE A 489 -3.36 5.15 12.52
CA ILE A 489 -4.79 4.82 12.47
C ILE A 489 -5.10 3.66 13.40
N ILE A 490 -4.33 2.55 13.35
CA ILE A 490 -4.64 1.40 14.20
C ILE A 490 -4.41 1.71 15.69
N ALA A 491 -3.37 2.47 16.04
CA ALA A 491 -3.12 2.88 17.42
C ALA A 491 -4.25 3.75 17.99
N TYR A 492 -4.80 4.64 17.16
CA TYR A 492 -5.96 5.47 17.53
C TYR A 492 -7.24 4.63 17.68
N VAL A 493 -7.52 3.69 16.78
CA VAL A 493 -8.69 2.80 16.89
C VAL A 493 -8.58 1.89 18.11
N HIS A 494 -7.40 1.32 18.38
CA HIS A 494 -7.13 0.52 19.58
C HIS A 494 -7.31 1.34 20.86
N MET A 495 -6.82 2.59 20.92
CA MET A 495 -7.09 3.49 22.05
C MET A 495 -8.59 3.67 22.31
N LEU A 496 -9.39 3.93 21.27
CA LEU A 496 -10.85 4.11 21.42
C LEU A 496 -11.55 2.84 21.94
N LYS A 497 -11.09 1.65 21.53
CA LYS A 497 -11.68 0.36 21.93
C LYS A 497 -11.23 -0.11 23.32
N ASN A 498 -10.03 0.27 23.76
CA ASN A 498 -9.55 -0.07 25.11
C ASN A 498 -10.31 0.64 26.23
N ASP A 499 -11.03 1.74 25.95
CA ASP A 499 -11.93 2.33 26.93
C ASP A 499 -13.24 1.52 27.10
N GLU A 500 -13.60 0.68 26.11
CA GLU A 500 -14.79 -0.17 26.13
C GLU A 500 -14.53 -1.59 26.71
N HIS A 501 -13.28 -2.08 26.71
CA HIS A 501 -12.94 -3.51 26.92
C HIS A 501 -11.95 -3.81 28.07
N LYS A 502 -11.94 -3.03 29.16
CA LYS A 502 -10.97 -3.18 30.28
C LYS A 502 -10.97 -4.53 31.04
N ASP A 503 -12.01 -5.37 30.87
CA ASP A 503 -12.23 -6.55 31.72
C ASP A 503 -11.75 -7.91 31.14
N SER A 504 -11.09 -7.97 29.97
CA SER A 504 -10.66 -9.25 29.37
C SER A 504 -9.21 -9.24 28.85
N SER A 505 -8.27 -9.75 29.66
CA SER A 505 -6.83 -9.77 29.34
C SER A 505 -6.35 -10.96 28.49
N GLU A 506 -7.21 -11.93 28.17
CA GLU A 506 -6.84 -13.15 27.42
C GLU A 506 -7.16 -13.09 25.91
N GLY A 507 -7.46 -11.91 25.36
CA GLY A 507 -7.84 -11.71 23.96
C GLY A 507 -6.70 -11.31 23.01
N PRO A 508 -6.87 -11.48 21.68
CA PRO A 508 -6.00 -10.85 20.68
C PRO A 508 -6.08 -9.32 20.75
N TRP A 509 -5.02 -8.63 20.30
CA TRP A 509 -4.80 -7.19 20.51
C TRP A 509 -5.96 -6.26 20.12
N LEU A 510 -6.69 -6.58 19.04
CA LEU A 510 -7.94 -5.92 18.67
C LEU A 510 -8.91 -6.97 18.10
N PRO A 511 -9.73 -7.64 18.93
CA PRO A 511 -10.46 -8.84 18.52
C PRO A 511 -11.35 -8.65 17.29
N ASP A 512 -12.00 -7.49 17.19
CA ASP A 512 -12.88 -7.16 16.08
C ASP A 512 -12.15 -7.05 14.73
N CYS A 513 -10.84 -6.79 14.71
CA CYS A 513 -10.03 -6.66 13.49
C CYS A 513 -9.06 -7.83 13.25
N HIS A 514 -8.89 -8.74 14.21
CA HIS A 514 -7.87 -9.78 14.16
C HIS A 514 -8.04 -10.71 12.95
N ASN A 515 -7.01 -10.76 12.10
CA ASN A 515 -6.95 -11.54 10.85
C ASN A 515 -8.02 -11.20 9.80
N LYS A 516 -8.57 -9.97 9.84
CA LYS A 516 -9.54 -9.47 8.85
C LYS A 516 -8.87 -8.50 7.88
N VAL A 517 -8.60 -8.96 6.65
CA VAL A 517 -8.04 -8.15 5.57
C VAL A 517 -9.16 -7.56 4.71
N TYR A 518 -9.10 -6.27 4.40
CA TYR A 518 -10.18 -5.58 3.69
C TYR A 518 -10.25 -6.02 2.21
N LEU A 519 -11.47 -6.17 1.68
CA LEU A 519 -11.71 -6.54 0.29
C LEU A 519 -12.54 -5.47 -0.42
N SER A 520 -11.87 -4.58 -1.16
CA SER A 520 -12.52 -3.56 -1.98
C SER A 520 -13.63 -4.16 -2.86
N GLY A 521 -14.85 -3.61 -2.76
CA GLY A 521 -16.03 -4.07 -3.49
C GLY A 521 -16.76 -5.28 -2.87
N LYS A 522 -16.47 -5.66 -1.61
CA LYS A 522 -17.19 -6.67 -0.84
C LYS A 522 -17.58 -6.16 0.54
N SER A 523 -18.67 -6.70 1.09
CA SER A 523 -19.15 -6.42 2.46
C SER A 523 -18.46 -7.24 3.55
N VAL A 524 -17.71 -8.29 3.17
CA VAL A 524 -17.00 -9.19 4.10
C VAL A 524 -15.49 -9.14 3.84
N PRO A 525 -14.65 -9.19 4.90
CA PRO A 525 -13.20 -9.23 4.77
C PRO A 525 -12.72 -10.64 4.38
N LEU A 526 -11.48 -10.73 3.89
CA LEU A 526 -10.74 -11.99 3.82
C LEU A 526 -10.29 -12.38 5.23
N GLN A 527 -10.65 -13.58 5.67
CA GLN A 527 -10.20 -14.17 6.94
C GLN A 527 -8.85 -14.86 6.75
N ILE A 528 -7.81 -14.39 7.43
CA ILE A 528 -6.48 -15.02 7.42
C ILE A 528 -6.45 -16.13 8.47
N VAL A 529 -6.93 -17.30 8.08
CA VAL A 529 -6.98 -18.50 8.93
C VAL A 529 -6.51 -19.74 8.18
N LYS A 530 -5.88 -20.66 8.92
CA LYS A 530 -5.61 -22.02 8.45
C LYS A 530 -6.84 -22.89 8.64
N SER A 531 -7.51 -23.22 7.53
CA SER A 531 -8.59 -24.23 7.51
C SER A 531 -8.05 -25.64 7.79
N LEU A 532 -8.89 -26.50 8.36
CA LEU A 532 -8.60 -27.94 8.54
C LEU A 532 -8.27 -28.65 7.21
N PHE A 533 -8.80 -28.13 6.09
CA PHE A 533 -8.57 -28.67 4.75
C PHE A 533 -7.36 -28.04 4.05
N SER A 534 -6.84 -26.92 4.57
CA SER A 534 -5.71 -26.19 3.98
C SER A 534 -4.38 -26.68 4.53
N LYS A 535 -3.51 -27.13 3.62
CA LYS A 535 -2.10 -27.41 3.93
C LYS A 535 -1.25 -26.19 3.61
N SER A 536 -0.32 -25.87 4.50
CA SER A 536 0.73 -24.87 4.29
C SER A 536 1.66 -25.30 3.14
N SER A 537 2.30 -24.36 2.44
CA SER A 537 3.18 -24.70 1.32
C SER A 537 4.48 -25.39 1.78
N LYS A 538 5.12 -26.15 0.88
CA LYS A 538 6.37 -26.88 1.20
C LYS A 538 7.51 -25.92 1.55
N ALA A 539 7.66 -24.84 0.77
CA ALA A 539 8.68 -23.81 0.97
C ALA A 539 8.48 -23.08 2.30
N HIS A 540 7.23 -22.67 2.60
CA HIS A 540 6.86 -22.12 3.91
C HIS A 540 7.20 -23.09 5.05
N SER A 541 6.78 -24.36 4.94
CA SER A 541 7.04 -25.39 5.97
C SER A 541 8.53 -25.60 6.25
N GLN A 542 9.41 -25.43 5.26
CA GLN A 542 10.86 -25.45 5.43
C GLN A 542 11.37 -24.16 6.09
N LYS A 543 10.94 -23.00 5.60
CA LYS A 543 11.31 -21.68 6.16
C LYS A 543 10.88 -21.52 7.61
N MET A 544 9.67 -21.92 7.98
CA MET A 544 9.18 -21.80 9.35
C MET A 544 9.93 -22.72 10.33
N LYS A 545 10.35 -23.91 9.89
CA LYS A 545 11.27 -24.76 10.68
C LYS A 545 12.59 -24.03 10.95
N LEU A 546 13.22 -23.44 9.94
CA LEU A 546 14.47 -22.68 10.10
C LEU A 546 14.28 -21.37 10.89
N ALA A 547 13.14 -20.69 10.71
CA ALA A 547 12.85 -19.41 11.36
C ALA A 547 12.56 -19.57 12.86
N TRP A 548 11.98 -20.69 13.28
CA TRP A 548 11.54 -20.95 14.66
C TRP A 548 12.38 -22.00 15.42
N ALA A 549 13.28 -22.74 14.78
CA ALA A 549 14.21 -23.63 15.46
C ALA A 549 15.35 -22.87 16.19
N SER A 550 15.68 -21.66 15.74
CA SER A 550 16.57 -20.75 16.47
C SER A 550 15.83 -20.13 17.65
N LYS A 551 15.97 -20.75 18.83
CA LYS A 551 15.60 -20.20 20.13
C LYS A 551 16.75 -19.42 20.76
#